data_AF-A0A961HX75-F1
#
_entry.id   AF-A0A961HX75-F1
#
_cell.length_a   1.000
_cell.length_b   1.000
_cell.length_c   1.000
_cell.angle_alpha   90.00
_cell.angle_beta   90.00
_cell.angle_gamma   90.00
#
_symmetry.space_group_name_H-M   'P 1'
#
loop_
_entity.id
_entity.type
_entity.pdbx_description
1 polymer ?
#
loop_
_entity_poly.entity_id
_entity_poly.type
_entity_poly.pdbx_seq_one_letter_code
_entity_poly.pdbx_strand_id
1 'polypeptide(L)'
;PEDESPGSQSYGMLSVLFPVLMWLASLVVAYVAVNRLVLRHVRRLSRKMRRFAVDRRLPPDAELPPMSRELAELDGAFTSMALALMADEAQMEDALREKNVLLREVYHRVKNNLQMISSIMNLQMRKAANPETRAALKRLQDRVLGLASVHRNLYQSADLSKTDAGALLREIFDQTLLAAIPPGIDP
;
A
#
# COMPACT_ATOMS: atom_id res chain seq x y z
N PRO A 1 63.65 -20.94 -72.11
CA PRO A 1 64.06 -21.52 -70.82
C PRO A 1 63.24 -20.88 -69.70
N GLU A 2 62.26 -21.66 -69.26
CA GLU A 2 61.33 -21.43 -68.15
C GLU A 2 62.09 -21.22 -66.82
N ASP A 3 61.57 -20.38 -65.92
CA ASP A 3 60.94 -20.90 -64.69
C ASP A 3 60.24 -19.75 -63.93
N GLU A 4 58.91 -19.84 -63.85
CA GLU A 4 58.07 -19.04 -62.96
C GLU A 4 58.13 -19.65 -61.55
N SER A 5 58.50 -18.87 -60.53
CA SER A 5 58.43 -19.33 -59.12
C SER A 5 57.45 -18.47 -58.31
N PRO A 6 56.18 -18.89 -58.16
CA PRO A 6 55.21 -18.23 -57.28
C PRO A 6 55.24 -18.90 -55.90
N GLY A 7 56.26 -18.62 -55.08
CA GLY A 7 56.47 -19.33 -53.80
C GLY A 7 56.41 -18.49 -52.51
N SER A 8 56.51 -17.16 -52.58
CA SER A 8 56.82 -16.34 -51.39
C SER A 8 55.65 -15.62 -50.75
N GLN A 9 54.45 -15.58 -51.36
CA GLN A 9 53.31 -14.85 -50.79
C GLN A 9 52.62 -15.57 -49.62
N SER A 10 52.77 -16.90 -49.49
CA SER A 10 51.98 -17.67 -48.51
C SER A 10 52.49 -17.56 -47.06
N TYR A 11 53.77 -17.20 -46.85
CA TYR A 11 54.39 -17.13 -45.51
C TYR A 11 54.06 -15.84 -44.74
N GLY A 12 53.75 -14.74 -45.44
CA GLY A 12 53.36 -13.47 -44.81
C GLY A 12 51.93 -13.47 -44.25
N MET A 13 51.05 -14.29 -44.82
CA MET A 13 49.64 -14.37 -44.37
C MET A 13 49.51 -15.16 -43.07
N LEU A 14 50.35 -16.19 -42.87
CA LEU A 14 50.33 -17.05 -41.67
C LEU A 14 50.87 -16.34 -40.42
N SER A 15 51.85 -15.43 -40.56
CA SER A 15 52.43 -14.67 -39.44
C SER A 15 51.49 -13.60 -38.88
N VAL A 16 50.60 -13.04 -39.71
CA VAL A 16 49.54 -12.11 -39.28
C VAL A 16 48.33 -12.86 -38.69
N LEU A 17 48.08 -14.08 -39.16
CA LEU A 17 46.94 -14.89 -38.71
C LEU A 17 47.02 -15.23 -37.21
N PHE A 18 48.21 -15.57 -36.71
CA PHE A 18 48.40 -15.99 -35.32
C PHE A 18 48.12 -14.86 -34.29
N PRO A 19 48.67 -13.62 -34.43
CA PRO A 19 48.33 -12.50 -33.56
C PRO A 19 46.85 -12.14 -33.58
N VAL A 20 46.22 -12.18 -34.76
CA VAL A 20 44.78 -11.89 -34.91
C VAL A 20 43.95 -12.94 -34.17
N LEU A 21 44.30 -14.21 -34.30
CA LEU A 21 43.62 -15.31 -33.63
C LEU A 21 43.79 -15.23 -32.09
N MET A 22 44.98 -14.85 -31.62
CA MET A 22 45.22 -14.57 -30.20
C MET A 22 44.43 -13.37 -29.68
N TRP A 23 44.31 -12.31 -30.47
CA TRP A 23 43.51 -11.15 -30.09
C TRP A 23 42.02 -11.51 -29.98
N LEU A 24 41.50 -12.29 -30.93
CA LEU A 24 40.13 -12.83 -30.88
C LEU A 24 39.91 -13.75 -29.67
N ALA A 25 40.85 -14.65 -29.38
CA ALA A 25 40.77 -15.53 -28.22
C ALA A 25 40.75 -14.73 -26.91
N SER A 26 41.59 -13.70 -26.78
CA SER A 26 41.60 -12.78 -25.64
C SER A 26 40.26 -12.06 -25.48
N LEU A 27 39.66 -11.59 -26.58
CA LEU A 27 38.36 -10.93 -26.57
C LEU A 27 37.25 -11.88 -26.08
N VAL A 28 37.28 -13.14 -26.53
CA VAL A 28 36.33 -14.18 -26.09
C VAL A 28 36.50 -14.47 -24.60
N VAL A 29 37.74 -14.63 -24.12
CA VAL A 29 38.01 -14.87 -22.70
C VAL A 29 37.54 -13.70 -21.85
N ALA A 30 37.81 -12.45 -22.27
CA ALA A 30 37.34 -11.25 -21.58
C ALA A 30 35.81 -11.19 -21.53
N TYR A 31 35.14 -11.47 -22.66
CA TYR A 31 33.68 -11.53 -22.72
C TYR A 31 33.10 -12.59 -21.78
N VAL A 32 33.65 -13.81 -21.80
CA VAL A 32 33.23 -14.91 -20.93
C VAL A 32 33.46 -14.56 -19.46
N ALA A 33 34.60 -13.95 -19.13
CA ALA A 33 34.92 -13.51 -17.78
C ALA A 33 33.90 -12.49 -17.26
N VAL A 34 33.63 -11.42 -18.02
CA VAL A 34 32.65 -10.38 -17.63
C VAL A 34 31.25 -10.97 -17.47
N ASN A 35 30.81 -11.80 -18.42
CA ASN A 35 29.48 -12.39 -18.38
C ASN A 35 29.32 -13.38 -17.22
N ARG A 36 30.36 -14.16 -16.90
CA ARG A 36 30.31 -15.17 -15.85
C ARG A 36 30.52 -14.60 -14.45
N LEU A 37 31.42 -13.63 -14.29
CA LEU A 37 31.79 -13.05 -12.98
C LEU A 37 30.88 -11.90 -12.56
N VAL A 38 30.45 -11.02 -13.48
CA VAL A 38 29.73 -9.80 -13.10
C VAL A 38 28.23 -9.95 -13.39
N LEU A 39 27.88 -10.19 -14.66
CA LEU A 39 26.49 -10.16 -15.11
C LEU A 39 25.62 -11.22 -14.42
N ARG A 40 26.17 -12.41 -14.12
CA ARG A 40 25.43 -13.47 -13.41
C ARG A 40 25.00 -13.05 -12.01
N HIS A 41 25.86 -12.35 -11.26
CA HIS A 41 25.58 -11.97 -9.87
C HIS A 41 24.65 -10.76 -9.77
N VAL A 42 24.85 -9.76 -10.63
CA VAL A 42 23.94 -8.59 -10.69
C VAL A 42 22.52 -9.03 -11.07
N ARG A 43 22.37 -9.89 -12.08
CA ARG A 43 21.06 -10.46 -12.46
C ARG A 43 20.46 -11.34 -11.36
N ARG A 44 21.27 -11.90 -10.47
CA ARG A 44 20.79 -12.69 -9.32
C ARG A 44 20.25 -11.78 -8.22
N LEU A 45 20.97 -10.73 -7.86
CA LEU A 45 20.49 -9.75 -6.89
C LEU A 45 19.23 -9.05 -7.38
N SER A 46 19.20 -8.60 -8.64
CA SER A 46 18.00 -8.01 -9.25
C SER A 46 16.78 -8.94 -9.18
N ARG A 47 16.97 -10.25 -9.38
CA ARG A 47 15.88 -11.24 -9.21
C ARG A 47 15.44 -11.37 -7.76
N LYS A 48 16.36 -11.37 -6.77
CA LYS A 48 16.01 -11.36 -5.33
C LYS A 48 15.16 -10.13 -4.99
N MET A 49 15.63 -8.93 -5.38
CA MET A 49 14.94 -7.67 -5.14
C MET A 49 13.54 -7.65 -5.76
N ARG A 50 13.42 -8.10 -7.02
CA ARG A 50 12.12 -8.15 -7.70
C ARG A 50 11.15 -9.15 -7.07
N ARG A 51 11.64 -10.29 -6.58
CA ARG A 51 10.80 -11.25 -5.83
C ARG A 51 10.38 -10.69 -4.48
N PHE A 52 11.28 -10.06 -3.75
CA PHE A 52 10.94 -9.38 -2.50
C PHE A 52 9.90 -8.27 -2.70
N ALA A 53 9.99 -7.52 -3.79
CA ALA A 53 9.02 -6.48 -4.12
C ALA A 53 7.58 -7.01 -4.34
N VAL A 54 7.42 -8.27 -4.70
CA VAL A 54 6.11 -8.92 -4.91
C VAL A 54 5.67 -9.69 -3.67
N ASP A 55 6.55 -10.53 -3.13
CA ASP A 55 6.17 -11.53 -2.12
C ASP A 55 6.57 -11.15 -0.69
N ARG A 56 7.33 -10.05 -0.51
CA ARG A 56 7.91 -9.61 0.80
C ARG A 56 8.70 -10.69 1.53
N ARG A 57 9.22 -11.70 0.81
CA ARG A 57 10.00 -12.81 1.39
C ARG A 57 11.45 -12.75 0.96
N LEU A 58 12.35 -12.91 1.92
CA LEU A 58 13.76 -13.16 1.65
C LEU A 58 14.01 -14.67 1.50
N PRO A 59 14.74 -15.12 0.47
CA PRO A 59 15.21 -16.49 0.39
C PRO A 59 16.22 -16.79 1.51
N PRO A 60 16.24 -18.00 2.09
CA PRO A 60 17.27 -18.40 3.04
C PRO A 60 18.67 -18.33 2.41
N ASP A 61 19.66 -17.83 3.18
CA ASP A 61 21.04 -17.63 2.69
C ASP A 61 21.82 -18.93 2.44
N ALA A 62 21.27 -20.08 2.80
CA ALA A 62 22.00 -21.35 2.92
C ALA A 62 22.48 -21.99 1.60
N GLU A 63 22.01 -21.56 0.43
CA GLU A 63 22.28 -22.26 -0.85
C GLU A 63 23.12 -21.44 -1.85
N LEU A 64 23.77 -20.40 -1.36
CA LEU A 64 24.27 -19.34 -2.22
C LEU A 64 25.80 -19.50 -2.44
N PRO A 65 26.25 -19.75 -3.69
CA PRO A 65 27.68 -19.77 -4.00
C PRO A 65 28.36 -18.46 -3.58
N PRO A 66 29.65 -18.50 -3.20
CA PRO A 66 30.38 -17.33 -2.74
C PRO A 66 30.34 -16.21 -3.78
N MET A 67 29.94 -15.02 -3.35
CA MET A 67 29.90 -13.79 -4.13
C MET A 67 31.25 -13.05 -4.06
N SER A 68 31.47 -12.07 -4.94
CA SER A 68 32.54 -11.10 -4.72
C SER A 68 32.26 -10.27 -3.46
N ARG A 69 33.29 -9.67 -2.86
CA ARG A 69 33.15 -8.91 -1.60
C ARG A 69 32.16 -7.75 -1.74
N GLU A 70 32.21 -7.05 -2.86
CA GLU A 70 31.38 -5.88 -3.17
C GLU A 70 29.90 -6.28 -3.31
N LEU A 71 29.64 -7.44 -3.93
CA LEU A 71 28.28 -7.94 -4.11
C LEU A 71 27.70 -8.54 -2.83
N ALA A 72 28.54 -9.13 -1.98
CA ALA A 72 28.14 -9.58 -0.65
C ALA A 72 27.75 -8.40 0.25
N GLU A 73 28.48 -7.29 0.19
CA GLU A 73 28.13 -6.05 0.90
C GLU A 73 26.78 -5.49 0.44
N LEU A 74 26.55 -5.46 -0.88
CA LEU A 74 25.27 -5.01 -1.44
C LEU A 74 24.09 -5.94 -1.08
N ASP A 75 24.29 -7.26 -1.09
CA ASP A 75 23.27 -8.24 -0.67
C ASP A 75 22.94 -8.10 0.83
N GLY A 76 23.95 -7.84 1.66
CA GLY A 76 23.77 -7.54 3.09
C GLY A 76 23.00 -6.25 3.34
N ALA A 77 23.36 -5.16 2.64
CA ALA A 77 22.66 -3.88 2.73
C ALA A 77 21.21 -3.95 2.23
N PHE A 78 20.96 -4.70 1.15
CA PHE A 78 19.59 -4.97 0.69
C PHE A 78 18.81 -5.77 1.73
N THR A 79 19.41 -6.80 2.31
CA THR A 79 18.78 -7.66 3.32
C THR A 79 18.40 -6.88 4.57
N SER A 80 19.28 -6.02 5.08
CA SER A 80 18.98 -5.18 6.25
C SER A 80 17.84 -4.20 5.97
N MET A 81 17.84 -3.55 4.79
CA MET A 81 16.74 -2.67 4.37
C MET A 81 15.42 -3.43 4.24
N ALA A 82 15.45 -4.63 3.66
CA ALA A 82 14.26 -5.45 3.46
C ALA A 82 13.65 -5.90 4.81
N LEU A 83 14.49 -6.31 5.76
CA LEU A 83 14.05 -6.64 7.13
C LEU A 83 13.48 -5.44 7.87
N ALA A 84 14.14 -4.27 7.77
CA ALA A 84 13.64 -3.04 8.37
C ALA A 84 12.28 -2.63 7.79
N LEU A 85 12.11 -2.72 6.47
CA LEU A 85 10.86 -2.43 5.80
C LEU A 85 9.72 -3.36 6.27
N MET A 86 9.97 -4.66 6.37
CA MET A 86 8.97 -5.61 6.86
C MET A 86 8.56 -5.34 8.30
N ALA A 87 9.52 -4.95 9.14
CA ALA A 87 9.24 -4.60 10.54
C ALA A 87 8.38 -3.32 10.65
N ASP A 88 8.70 -2.30 9.85
CA ASP A 88 7.93 -1.05 9.78
C ASP A 88 6.50 -1.30 9.25
N GLU A 89 6.37 -2.10 8.19
CA GLU A 89 5.07 -2.50 7.62
C GLU A 89 4.21 -3.22 8.67
N ALA A 90 4.79 -4.18 9.40
CA ALA A 90 4.09 -4.89 10.48
C ALA A 90 3.65 -3.95 11.62
N GLN A 91 4.51 -3.02 12.05
CA GLN A 91 4.16 -2.03 13.08
C GLN A 91 3.04 -1.10 12.62
N MET A 92 3.07 -0.68 11.35
CA MET A 92 2.05 0.19 10.78
C MET A 92 0.70 -0.54 10.65
N GLU A 93 0.71 -1.81 10.24
CA GLU A 93 -0.50 -2.65 10.23
C GLU A 93 -1.09 -2.84 11.62
N ASP A 94 -0.27 -3.09 12.64
CA ASP A 94 -0.74 -3.24 14.02
C ASP A 94 -1.29 -1.92 14.57
N ALA A 95 -0.63 -0.80 14.32
CA ALA A 95 -1.11 0.53 14.71
C ALA A 95 -2.45 0.88 14.01
N LEU A 96 -2.60 0.52 12.73
CA LEU A 96 -3.87 0.67 12.01
C LEU A 96 -4.96 -0.21 12.61
N ARG A 97 -4.64 -1.46 12.96
CA ARG A 97 -5.58 -2.38 13.61
C ARG A 97 -6.04 -1.83 14.96
N GLU A 98 -5.13 -1.33 15.79
CA GLU A 98 -5.45 -0.73 17.08
C GLU A 98 -6.35 0.51 16.90
N LYS A 99 -6.00 1.41 15.97
CA LYS A 99 -6.83 2.57 15.65
C LYS A 99 -8.24 2.18 15.20
N ASN A 100 -8.38 1.16 14.35
CA ASN A 100 -9.68 0.68 13.91
C ASN A 100 -10.53 0.11 15.07
N VAL A 101 -9.90 -0.62 16.00
CA VAL A 101 -10.58 -1.13 17.21
C VAL A 101 -11.04 0.02 18.09
N LEU A 102 -10.16 1.01 18.35
CA LEU A 102 -10.48 2.19 19.15
C LEU A 102 -11.63 3.00 18.53
N LEU A 103 -11.60 3.22 17.22
CA LEU A 103 -12.67 3.93 16.51
C LEU A 103 -14.01 3.19 16.63
N ARG A 104 -13.99 1.86 16.50
CA ARG A 104 -15.19 1.04 16.67
C ARG A 104 -15.75 1.15 18.09
N GLU A 105 -14.89 1.12 19.11
CA GLU A 105 -15.30 1.29 20.50
C GLU A 105 -15.91 2.67 20.77
N VAL A 106 -15.31 3.74 20.25
CA VAL A 106 -15.87 5.10 20.34
C VAL A 106 -17.26 5.15 19.71
N TYR A 107 -17.44 4.57 18.53
CA TYR A 107 -18.74 4.51 17.86
C TYR A 107 -19.79 3.77 18.72
N HIS A 108 -19.43 2.60 19.26
CA HIS A 108 -20.31 1.86 20.16
C HIS A 108 -20.70 2.67 21.40
N ARG A 109 -19.74 3.38 22.01
CA ARG A 109 -19.99 4.25 23.17
C ARG A 109 -20.89 5.43 22.83
N VAL A 110 -20.66 6.09 21.69
CA VAL A 110 -21.52 7.19 21.23
C VAL A 110 -22.95 6.71 21.04
N LYS A 111 -23.15 5.56 20.38
CA LYS A 111 -24.47 4.94 20.23
C LYS A 111 -25.14 4.70 21.59
N ASN A 112 -24.43 4.10 22.54
CA ASN A 112 -24.95 3.81 23.87
C ASN A 112 -25.31 5.09 24.63
N ASN A 113 -24.47 6.12 24.57
CA ASN A 113 -24.71 7.41 25.21
C ASN A 113 -25.96 8.10 24.65
N LEU A 114 -26.13 8.12 23.32
CA LEU A 114 -27.30 8.72 22.68
C LEU A 114 -28.60 7.96 23.04
N GLN A 115 -28.54 6.64 23.14
CA GLN A 115 -29.67 5.82 23.61
C GLN A 115 -30.04 6.13 25.08
N MET A 116 -29.03 6.28 25.95
CA MET A 116 -29.23 6.66 27.34
C MET A 116 -29.86 8.05 27.45
N ILE A 117 -29.34 9.03 26.71
CA ILE A 117 -29.87 10.40 26.68
C ILE A 117 -31.33 10.39 26.20
N SER A 118 -31.65 9.63 25.14
CA SER A 118 -33.04 9.46 24.67
C SER A 118 -33.96 8.85 25.74
N SER A 119 -33.47 7.85 26.48
CA SER A 119 -34.20 7.24 27.59
C SER A 119 -34.47 8.24 28.72
N ILE A 120 -33.48 9.06 29.09
CA ILE A 120 -33.63 10.11 30.10
C ILE A 120 -34.66 11.15 29.63
N MET A 121 -34.57 11.62 28.39
CA MET A 121 -35.53 12.59 27.85
C MET A 121 -36.96 12.04 27.85
N ASN A 122 -37.15 10.77 27.49
CA ASN A 122 -38.46 10.09 27.59
C ASN A 122 -39.00 10.07 29.03
N LEU A 123 -38.15 9.78 30.02
CA LEU A 123 -38.54 9.81 31.43
C LEU A 123 -38.90 11.23 31.89
N GLN A 124 -38.13 12.25 31.49
CA GLN A 124 -38.41 13.65 31.84
C GLN A 124 -39.70 14.15 31.18
N MET A 125 -39.98 13.78 29.94
CA MET A 125 -41.24 14.11 29.27
C MET A 125 -42.45 13.51 30.00
N ARG A 126 -42.34 12.27 30.50
CA ARG A 126 -43.40 11.63 31.29
C ARG A 126 -43.65 12.35 32.62
N LYS A 127 -42.60 12.89 33.26
CA LYS A 127 -42.69 13.63 34.53
C LYS A 127 -43.10 15.09 34.37
N ALA A 128 -42.92 15.68 33.19
CA ALA A 128 -43.28 17.06 32.95
C ALA A 128 -44.81 17.26 33.01
N ALA A 129 -45.26 18.19 33.86
CA ALA A 129 -46.67 18.56 33.99
C ALA A 129 -47.11 19.58 32.93
N ASN A 130 -46.24 20.51 32.55
CA ASN A 130 -46.54 21.55 31.55
C ASN A 130 -46.37 21.00 30.11
N PRO A 131 -47.39 21.10 29.23
CA PRO A 131 -47.28 20.75 27.81
C PRO A 131 -46.17 21.49 27.05
N GLU A 132 -45.85 22.75 27.37
CA GLU A 132 -44.74 23.48 26.74
C GLU A 132 -43.38 22.84 27.04
N THR A 133 -43.16 22.40 28.28
CA THR A 133 -41.93 21.70 28.68
C THR A 133 -41.79 20.37 27.95
N ARG A 134 -42.89 19.62 27.75
CA ARG A 134 -42.88 18.40 26.94
C ARG A 134 -42.51 18.69 25.48
N ALA A 135 -43.08 19.74 24.89
CA ALA A 135 -42.76 20.13 23.52
C ALA A 135 -41.29 20.54 23.36
N ALA A 136 -40.73 21.27 24.33
CA ALA A 136 -39.32 21.64 24.34
C ALA A 136 -38.39 20.42 24.46
N LEU A 137 -38.70 19.48 25.36
CA LEU A 137 -37.95 18.22 25.51
C LEU A 137 -38.01 17.34 24.26
N LYS A 138 -39.17 17.27 23.60
CA LYS A 138 -39.33 16.53 22.34
C LYS A 138 -38.44 17.10 21.23
N ARG A 139 -38.43 18.43 21.06
CA ARG A 139 -37.53 19.09 20.10
C ARG A 139 -36.04 18.83 20.39
N LEU A 140 -35.66 18.75 21.66
CA LEU A 140 -34.29 18.37 22.04
C LEU A 140 -33.98 16.91 21.69
N GLN A 141 -34.92 16.00 21.93
CA GLN A 141 -34.79 14.59 21.55
C GLN A 141 -34.61 14.43 20.04
N ASP A 142 -35.42 15.12 19.23
CA ASP A 142 -35.32 15.06 17.77
C ASP A 142 -33.95 15.56 17.27
N ARG A 143 -33.39 16.62 17.88
CA ARG A 143 -32.03 17.10 17.56
C ARG A 143 -30.94 16.09 17.93
N VAL A 144 -31.05 15.45 19.09
CA VAL A 144 -30.10 14.41 19.54
C VAL A 144 -30.15 13.20 18.60
N LEU A 145 -31.35 12.79 18.16
CA LEU A 145 -31.51 11.70 17.18
C LEU A 145 -30.97 12.08 15.80
N GLY A 146 -31.16 13.34 15.36
CA GLY A 146 -30.54 13.86 14.14
C GLY A 146 -29.02 13.80 14.19
N LEU A 147 -28.39 14.22 15.30
CA LEU A 147 -26.95 14.10 15.50
C LEU A 147 -26.48 12.64 15.48
N ALA A 148 -27.26 11.72 16.05
CA ALA A 148 -26.98 10.28 16.00
C ALA A 148 -26.98 9.74 14.57
N SER A 149 -27.89 10.22 13.72
CA SER A 149 -27.98 9.86 12.30
C SER A 149 -26.76 10.34 11.52
N VAL A 150 -26.40 11.62 11.68
CA VAL A 150 -25.21 12.21 11.05
C VAL A 150 -23.94 11.46 11.46
N HIS A 151 -23.77 11.16 12.75
CA HIS A 151 -22.62 10.40 13.25
C HIS A 151 -22.54 8.99 12.63
N ARG A 152 -23.68 8.32 12.43
CA ARG A 152 -23.74 7.00 11.79
C ARG A 152 -23.36 7.06 10.31
N ASN A 153 -23.87 8.04 9.58
CA ASN A 153 -23.57 8.23 8.15
C ASN A 153 -22.09 8.58 7.90
N LEU A 154 -21.49 9.41 8.76
CA LEU A 154 -20.05 9.72 8.71
C LEU A 154 -19.18 8.48 8.95
N TYR A 155 -19.55 7.62 9.91
CA TYR A 155 -18.82 6.38 10.14
C TYR A 155 -18.99 5.37 9.00
N GLN A 156 -20.22 5.17 8.50
CA GLN A 156 -20.46 4.27 7.36
C GLN A 156 -19.72 4.73 6.09
N SER A 157 -19.66 6.03 5.83
CA SER A 157 -18.88 6.57 4.71
C SER A 157 -17.36 6.44 4.91
N ALA A 158 -16.86 6.56 6.15
CA ALA A 158 -15.45 6.32 6.48
C ALA A 158 -15.04 4.85 6.35
N ASP A 159 -15.90 3.90 6.75
CA ASP A 159 -15.68 2.45 6.56
C ASP A 159 -15.75 2.06 5.07
N LEU A 160 -16.50 2.82 4.26
CA LEU A 160 -16.67 2.58 2.82
C LEU A 160 -15.61 3.23 1.92
N SER A 161 -14.82 4.20 2.39
CA SER A 161 -13.68 4.89 1.72
C SER A 161 -13.80 5.17 0.19
N LYS A 162 -15.01 5.17 -0.37
CA LYS A 162 -15.32 5.32 -1.81
C LYS A 162 -16.75 5.79 -2.08
N THR A 163 -17.43 6.46 -1.14
CA THR A 163 -18.80 6.93 -1.44
C THR A 163 -18.94 8.44 -1.36
N ASP A 164 -19.49 8.94 -2.46
CA ASP A 164 -19.69 10.31 -2.90
C ASP A 164 -20.33 11.21 -1.82
N ALA A 165 -19.60 12.25 -1.42
CA ALA A 165 -20.07 13.27 -0.48
C ALA A 165 -21.38 13.95 -0.95
N GLY A 166 -21.68 13.91 -2.25
CA GLY A 166 -22.94 14.41 -2.81
C GLY A 166 -24.17 13.63 -2.37
N ALA A 167 -24.06 12.31 -2.15
CA ALA A 167 -25.17 11.49 -1.66
C ALA A 167 -25.49 11.80 -0.20
N LEU A 168 -24.46 12.03 0.61
CA LEU A 168 -24.57 12.33 2.04
C LEU A 168 -25.20 13.72 2.28
N LEU A 169 -24.84 14.70 1.44
CA LEU A 169 -25.48 16.01 1.45
C LEU A 169 -26.95 15.96 1.03
N ARG A 170 -27.30 15.16 0.01
CA ARG A 170 -28.70 14.97 -0.42
C ARG A 170 -29.57 14.36 0.66
N GLU A 171 -29.10 13.31 1.32
CA GLU A 171 -29.89 12.64 2.36
C GLU A 171 -30.12 13.52 3.59
N ILE A 172 -29.12 14.33 3.99
CA ILE A 172 -29.29 15.31 5.06
C ILE A 172 -30.25 16.43 4.63
N PHE A 173 -30.17 16.89 3.38
CA PHE A 173 -31.10 17.89 2.84
C PHE A 173 -32.54 17.37 2.85
N ASP A 174 -32.78 16.14 2.38
CA ASP A 174 -34.12 15.55 2.33
C ASP A 174 -34.70 15.33 3.73
N GLN A 175 -33.89 14.86 4.69
CA GLN A 175 -34.33 14.66 6.07
C GLN A 175 -34.62 15.97 6.81
N THR A 176 -33.88 17.05 6.50
CA THR A 176 -34.12 18.37 7.11
C THR A 176 -35.27 19.12 6.46
N LEU A 177 -35.49 18.97 5.14
CA LEU A 177 -36.64 19.54 4.44
C LEU A 177 -37.95 18.88 4.86
N LEU A 178 -37.98 17.55 5.02
CA LEU A 178 -39.16 16.82 5.51
C LEU A 178 -39.53 17.20 6.95
N ALA A 179 -38.55 17.56 7.79
CA ALA A 179 -38.79 18.03 9.15
C ALA A 179 -39.14 19.53 9.24
N ALA A 180 -38.92 20.30 8.17
CA ALA A 180 -39.12 21.75 8.12
C ALA A 180 -40.48 22.17 7.53
N ILE A 181 -41.26 21.26 6.94
CA ILE A 181 -42.61 21.55 6.44
C ILE A 181 -43.62 21.39 7.59
N PRO A 182 -44.24 22.49 8.08
CA PRO A 182 -45.34 22.38 9.03
C PRO A 182 -46.56 21.73 8.36
N PRO A 183 -47.35 20.90 9.08
CA PRO A 183 -48.55 20.29 8.53
C PRO A 183 -49.58 21.39 8.25
N GLY A 184 -49.87 21.68 6.98
CA GLY A 184 -50.95 22.62 6.64
C GLY A 184 -50.94 23.30 5.28
N ILE A 185 -50.06 22.97 4.33
CA ILE A 185 -50.18 23.51 2.96
C ILE A 185 -49.96 22.37 1.97
N ASP A 186 -51.08 21.80 1.51
CA ASP A 186 -51.15 21.01 0.27
C ASP A 186 -51.16 21.97 -0.94
N PRO A 187 -50.74 21.49 -2.13
CA PRO A 187 -50.58 22.30 -3.35
C PRO A 187 -51.87 22.95 -3.87
#